data_AF-A0A368F1M1-F1
#
_entry.id   AF-A0A368F1M1-F1
#
_cell.length_a   1.000
_cell.length_b   1.000
_cell.length_c   1.000
_cell.angle_alpha   90.00
_cell.angle_beta   90.00
_cell.angle_gamma   90.00
#
_symmetry.space_group_name_H-M   'P 1'
#
loop_
_entity.id
_entity.type
_entity.pdbx_description
1 polymer ?
#
loop_
_entity_poly.entity_id
_entity_poly.type
_entity_poly.pdbx_seq_one_letter_code
_entity_poly.pdbx_strand_id
1 'polypeptide(L)'
;MKNFLTIATLEQLYNLDDDAQHSVRFLVEHTSPTAYLTLPDIGMIIEKLMGNAYKHYYTSRVFKNNYEKFRKKAQLSRLSSFHIRLVSKTSPKRRKSADWCNPMSCEDDTPPDFAYPFNDLILWAVLTRRPEMAKCMWLHGEDAMAKSLVAARLYKAIARIAEEDYLEVEVAQKLREYCE
;
A
#
# COMPACT_ATOMS: atom_id res chain seq x y z
N MET A 1 -3.49 9.61 -12.02
CA MET A 1 -3.23 8.66 -10.91
C MET A 1 -2.01 7.77 -11.10
N LYS A 2 -1.69 7.28 -12.32
CA LYS A 2 -0.54 6.38 -12.54
C LYS A 2 0.81 6.93 -12.04
N ASN A 3 1.07 8.23 -12.21
CA ASN A 3 2.31 8.87 -11.72
C ASN A 3 2.29 9.23 -10.23
N PHE A 4 1.11 9.22 -9.59
CA PHE A 4 0.95 9.58 -8.19
C PHE A 4 1.08 8.36 -7.29
N LEU A 5 0.44 7.25 -7.67
CA LEU A 5 0.44 6.05 -6.87
C LEU A 5 1.74 5.28 -7.06
N THR A 6 2.56 5.25 -6.03
CA THR A 6 3.79 4.46 -5.91
C THR A 6 3.70 3.55 -4.69
N ILE A 7 4.56 2.52 -4.62
CA ILE A 7 4.61 1.61 -3.47
C ILE A 7 4.71 2.40 -2.15
N ALA A 8 5.60 3.39 -2.10
CA ALA A 8 5.80 4.22 -0.91
C ALA A 8 4.57 5.04 -0.54
N THR A 9 3.92 5.70 -1.51
CA THR A 9 2.73 6.51 -1.23
C THR A 9 1.55 5.65 -0.78
N LEU A 10 1.39 4.45 -1.35
CA LEU A 10 0.30 3.57 -0.94
C LEU A 10 0.52 3.03 0.48
N GLU A 11 1.73 2.61 0.82
CA GLU A 11 2.05 2.26 2.21
C GLU A 11 1.83 3.44 3.16
N GLN A 12 2.22 4.65 2.77
CA GLN A 12 1.93 5.84 3.56
C GLN A 12 0.43 6.01 3.77
N LEU A 13 -0.39 5.87 2.73
CA LEU A 13 -1.86 5.97 2.84
C LEU A 13 -2.45 4.97 3.83
N TYR A 14 -1.95 3.72 3.88
CA TYR A 14 -2.39 2.74 4.88
C TYR A 14 -1.93 3.02 6.30
N ASN A 15 -0.85 3.80 6.46
CA ASN A 15 -0.27 4.13 7.76
C ASN A 15 -0.51 5.59 8.19
N LEU A 16 -1.24 6.38 7.40
CA LEU A 16 -1.40 7.83 7.58
C LEU A 16 -2.39 8.21 8.69
N ASP A 17 -3.18 7.27 9.19
CA ASP A 17 -4.22 7.52 10.18
C ASP A 17 -3.94 6.79 11.50
N ASP A 18 -3.65 7.59 12.54
CA ASP A 18 -3.63 7.15 13.95
C ASP A 18 -5.04 7.29 14.58
N ASP A 19 -6.05 7.62 13.78
CA ASP A 19 -7.44 7.67 14.22
C ASP A 19 -7.98 6.24 14.29
N ALA A 20 -8.35 5.80 15.50
CA ALA A 20 -8.75 4.41 15.78
C ALA A 20 -9.89 3.94 14.85
N GLN A 21 -10.72 4.86 14.36
CA GLN A 21 -11.84 4.57 13.48
C GLN A 21 -11.43 4.15 12.05
N HIS A 22 -10.29 4.63 11.55
CA HIS A 22 -9.86 4.46 10.15
C HIS A 22 -8.61 3.60 9.99
N SER A 23 -8.01 3.19 11.10
CA SER A 23 -6.83 2.34 11.08
C SER A 23 -7.17 0.95 10.56
N VAL A 24 -6.33 0.38 9.69
CA VAL A 24 -6.44 -1.05 9.28
C VAL A 24 -5.85 -2.01 10.32
N ARG A 25 -5.25 -1.49 11.39
CA ARG A 25 -4.48 -2.28 12.37
C ARG A 25 -5.33 -3.26 13.17
N PHE A 26 -6.61 -2.96 13.42
CA PHE A 26 -7.53 -3.87 14.12
C PHE A 26 -7.72 -5.21 13.39
N LEU A 27 -7.46 -5.25 12.07
CA LEU A 27 -7.55 -6.47 11.26
C LEU A 27 -6.38 -7.43 11.46
N VAL A 28 -5.31 -6.98 12.14
CA VAL A 28 -4.07 -7.76 12.31
C VAL A 28 -3.99 -8.28 13.74
N GLU A 29 -4.56 -9.47 13.95
CA GLU A 29 -4.61 -10.14 15.27
C GLU A 29 -3.23 -10.40 15.92
N HIS A 30 -2.12 -10.40 15.16
CA HIS A 30 -0.80 -10.88 15.62
C HIS A 30 0.36 -9.89 15.38
N THR A 31 0.07 -8.63 15.08
CA THR A 31 1.09 -7.60 14.84
C THR A 31 1.06 -6.56 15.95
N SER A 32 2.24 -6.13 16.39
CA SER A 32 2.36 -5.03 17.35
C SER A 32 1.60 -3.79 16.85
N PRO A 33 0.80 -3.11 17.69
CA PRO A 33 -0.02 -1.96 17.28
C PRO A 33 0.79 -0.77 16.72
N THR A 34 2.13 -0.82 16.81
CA THR A 34 3.07 0.19 16.31
C THR A 34 3.82 -0.24 15.05
N ALA A 35 3.57 -1.43 14.51
CA ALA A 35 4.28 -1.91 13.33
C ALA A 35 3.80 -1.17 12.07
N TYR A 36 4.76 -0.75 11.26
CA TYR A 36 4.51 -0.17 9.94
C TYR A 36 4.02 -1.26 8.98
N LEU A 37 2.81 -1.10 8.46
CA LEU A 37 2.20 -2.09 7.57
C LEU A 37 2.81 -1.99 6.17
N THR A 38 3.33 -3.11 5.68
CA THR A 38 3.86 -3.22 4.32
C THR A 38 2.80 -3.73 3.34
N LEU A 39 2.98 -3.49 2.04
CA LEU A 39 2.05 -4.03 1.03
C LEU A 39 1.89 -5.56 1.10
N PRO A 40 2.95 -6.37 1.32
CA PRO A 40 2.77 -7.80 1.60
C PRO A 40 1.86 -8.10 2.79
N ASP A 41 1.97 -7.35 3.89
CA ASP A 41 1.10 -7.53 5.07
C ASP A 41 -0.35 -7.21 4.73
N ILE A 42 -0.58 -6.10 4.02
CA ILE A 42 -1.90 -5.72 3.52
C ILE A 42 -2.47 -6.80 2.59
N GLY A 43 -1.62 -7.41 1.75
CA GLY A 43 -1.99 -8.55 0.93
C GLY A 43 -2.54 -9.71 1.74
N MET A 44 -1.89 -10.06 2.85
CA MET A 44 -2.35 -11.13 3.74
C MET A 44 -3.68 -10.77 4.41
N ILE A 45 -3.87 -9.52 4.82
CA ILE A 45 -5.14 -9.03 5.39
C ILE A 45 -6.28 -9.23 4.37
N ILE A 46 -6.06 -8.80 3.12
CA ILE A 46 -7.06 -8.95 2.05
C ILE A 46 -7.37 -10.41 1.80
N GLU A 47 -6.37 -11.29 1.73
CA GLU A 47 -6.59 -12.73 1.56
C GLU A 47 -7.41 -13.34 2.68
N LYS A 48 -7.13 -12.96 3.94
CA LYS A 48 -7.90 -13.41 5.10
C LYS A 48 -9.37 -12.95 5.02
N LEU A 49 -9.61 -11.69 4.66
CA LEU A 49 -10.97 -11.13 4.56
C LEU A 49 -11.77 -11.74 3.41
N MET A 50 -11.14 -11.91 2.25
CA MET A 50 -11.77 -12.49 1.06
C MET A 50 -12.04 -13.98 1.23
N GLY A 51 -11.14 -14.72 1.89
CA GLY A 51 -11.26 -16.16 2.10
C GLY A 51 -11.26 -16.96 0.79
N ASN A 52 -11.79 -18.19 0.83
CA ASN A 52 -12.01 -19.05 -0.34
C ASN A 52 -10.78 -19.22 -1.27
N ALA A 53 -9.59 -19.33 -0.68
CA ALA A 53 -8.31 -19.44 -1.38
C ALA A 53 -8.00 -18.28 -2.36
N TYR A 54 -8.64 -17.12 -2.17
CA TYR A 54 -8.27 -15.90 -2.86
C TYR A 54 -6.80 -15.57 -2.63
N LYS A 55 -6.09 -15.18 -3.70
CA LYS A 55 -4.70 -14.75 -3.64
C LYS A 55 -4.56 -13.34 -4.14
N HIS A 56 -4.05 -12.46 -3.30
CA HIS A 56 -3.80 -11.07 -3.65
C HIS A 56 -2.45 -10.94 -4.39
N TYR A 57 -2.35 -9.99 -5.32
CA TYR A 57 -1.10 -9.77 -6.05
C TYR A 57 0.09 -9.45 -5.13
N TYR A 58 -0.16 -8.74 -4.02
CA TYR A 58 0.89 -8.36 -3.06
C TYR A 58 1.56 -9.54 -2.36
N THR A 59 0.91 -10.71 -2.29
CA THR A 59 1.51 -11.91 -1.68
C THR A 59 2.25 -12.77 -2.71
N SER A 60 2.10 -12.47 -4.00
CA SER A 60 2.75 -13.17 -5.10
C SER A 60 4.27 -13.09 -4.99
N ARG A 61 4.95 -14.17 -5.41
CA ARG A 61 6.41 -14.23 -5.48
C ARG A 61 6.98 -13.11 -6.36
N VAL A 62 6.31 -12.81 -7.47
CA VAL A 62 6.74 -11.77 -8.42
C VAL A 62 6.74 -10.41 -7.74
N PHE A 63 5.65 -10.08 -7.06
CA PHE A 63 5.52 -8.81 -6.34
C PHE A 63 6.53 -8.72 -5.21
N LYS A 64 6.67 -9.76 -4.36
CA LYS A 64 7.62 -9.77 -3.24
C LYS A 64 9.06 -9.54 -3.70
N ASN A 65 9.49 -10.21 -4.77
CA ASN A 65 10.83 -10.00 -5.33
C ASN A 65 11.05 -8.55 -5.80
N ASN A 66 10.06 -7.95 -6.47
CA ASN A 66 10.14 -6.56 -6.92
C ASN A 66 10.09 -5.56 -5.76
N TYR A 67 9.26 -5.84 -4.76
CA TYR A 67 9.14 -5.05 -3.54
C TYR A 67 10.45 -5.04 -2.73
N GLU A 68 11.13 -6.18 -2.60
CA GLU A 68 12.43 -6.25 -1.94
C GLU A 68 13.50 -5.43 -2.67
N LYS A 69 13.54 -5.49 -4.01
CA LYS A 69 14.45 -4.66 -4.82
C LYS A 69 14.19 -3.17 -4.58
N PHE A 70 12.92 -2.77 -4.59
CA PHE A 70 12.49 -1.40 -4.29
C PHE A 70 12.96 -0.95 -2.89
N ARG A 71 12.72 -1.77 -1.85
CA ARG A 71 13.15 -1.46 -0.48
C ARG A 71 14.67 -1.31 -0.37
N LYS A 72 15.45 -2.22 -0.96
CA LYS A 72 16.92 -2.15 -0.95
C LYS A 72 17.42 -0.85 -1.62
N LYS A 73 16.85 -0.50 -2.78
CA LYS A 73 17.18 0.75 -3.50
C LYS A 73 16.84 1.99 -2.68
N ALA A 74 15.68 2.00 -2.01
CA ALA A 74 15.28 3.11 -1.13
C ALA A 74 16.18 3.27 0.10
N GLN A 75 16.71 2.18 0.65
CA GLN A 75 17.69 2.24 1.75
C GLN A 75 19.05 2.75 1.26
N LEU A 76 19.54 2.24 0.12
CA LEU A 76 20.79 2.68 -0.48
C LEU A 76 20.76 4.15 -0.90
N SER A 77 19.65 4.64 -1.46
CA SER A 77 19.51 6.04 -1.84
C SER A 77 19.57 6.97 -0.62
N ARG A 78 18.92 6.58 0.49
CA ARG A 78 19.03 7.30 1.78
C ARG A 78 20.48 7.33 2.26
N LEU A 79 21.17 6.19 2.30
CA LEU A 79 22.57 6.10 2.72
C LEU A 79 23.52 6.91 1.83
N SER A 80 23.31 6.89 0.51
CA SER A 80 24.10 7.69 -0.44
C SER A 80 23.92 9.20 -0.24
N SER A 81 22.69 9.64 0.06
CA SER A 81 22.38 11.03 0.43
C SER A 81 23.06 11.43 1.75
N PHE A 82 23.16 10.51 2.72
CA PHE A 82 23.94 10.75 3.94
C PHE A 82 25.45 10.87 3.65
N HIS A 83 26.01 10.02 2.79
CA HIS A 83 27.42 10.08 2.39
C HIS A 83 27.77 11.39 1.67
N ILE A 84 26.90 11.88 0.77
CA ILE A 84 27.09 13.16 0.09
C ILE A 84 27.07 14.32 1.09
N ARG A 85 26.19 14.31 2.10
CA ARG A 85 26.16 15.37 3.13
C ARG A 85 27.38 15.34 4.05
N LEU A 86 27.88 14.16 4.42
CA LEU A 86 29.05 14.03 5.32
C LEU A 86 30.36 14.45 4.63
N VAL A 87 30.52 14.17 3.35
CA VAL A 87 31.75 14.50 2.59
C VAL A 87 31.75 15.95 2.08
N SER A 88 30.60 16.62 2.03
CA SER A 88 30.48 18.00 1.53
C SER A 88 30.97 19.13 2.47
N LYS A 89 31.53 18.80 3.66
CA LYS A 89 32.08 19.82 4.58
C LYS A 89 33.58 20.04 4.51
N THR A 90 34.33 19.33 3.68
CA THR A 90 35.75 19.64 3.48
C THR A 90 36.18 19.54 2.01
N SER A 91 36.50 20.71 1.46
CA SER A 91 37.61 20.97 0.54
C SER A 91 37.29 21.31 -0.93
N PRO A 92 38.05 22.25 -1.52
CA PRO A 92 37.76 22.86 -2.83
C PRO A 92 38.39 22.12 -4.02
N LYS A 93 37.73 22.29 -5.19
CA LYS A 93 38.25 22.35 -6.57
C LYS A 93 39.49 21.50 -6.93
N ARG A 94 39.32 20.42 -7.70
CA ARG A 94 40.29 19.97 -8.71
C ARG A 94 39.60 19.25 -9.89
N ARG A 95 39.96 19.68 -11.11
CA ARG A 95 39.56 19.12 -12.42
C ARG A 95 40.46 17.92 -12.81
N LYS A 96 39.98 17.12 -13.77
CA LYS A 96 40.58 15.95 -14.47
C LYS A 96 40.38 14.62 -13.72
N SER A 97 39.92 13.52 -14.30
CA SER A 97 39.80 13.09 -15.70
C SER A 97 38.50 12.29 -15.87
N ALA A 98 37.85 12.48 -17.02
CA ALA A 98 36.73 11.65 -17.45
C ALA A 98 37.25 10.24 -17.76
N ASP A 99 36.60 9.23 -17.19
CA ASP A 99 36.46 7.85 -17.70
C ASP A 99 35.68 7.02 -16.68
N TRP A 100 34.43 7.43 -16.44
CA TRP A 100 33.44 6.62 -15.74
C TRP A 100 32.07 6.95 -16.28
N CYS A 101 31.74 6.41 -17.45
CA CYS A 101 30.37 6.23 -17.90
C CYS A 101 30.37 5.14 -18.96
N ASN A 102 30.08 3.91 -18.55
CA ASN A 102 29.38 2.99 -19.42
C ASN A 102 27.88 3.18 -19.10
N PRO A 103 27.11 3.95 -19.88
CA PRO A 103 25.66 4.03 -19.74
C PRO A 103 25.07 2.84 -20.52
N MET A 104 25.19 1.64 -19.96
CA MET A 104 24.71 0.42 -20.57
C MET A 104 24.26 -0.47 -19.41
N SER A 105 22.99 -0.59 -19.05
CA SER A 105 21.75 -0.46 -19.79
C SER A 105 20.66 -0.06 -18.80
N CYS A 106 20.14 1.16 -18.92
CA CYS A 106 18.95 1.63 -18.22
C CYS A 106 17.70 1.18 -18.98
N GLU A 107 17.51 -0.13 -19.12
CA GLU A 107 16.28 -0.68 -19.66
C GLU A 107 15.38 -1.12 -18.49
N ASP A 108 14.34 -0.32 -18.28
CA ASP A 108 13.12 -0.62 -17.51
C ASP A 108 13.29 -0.88 -16.00
N ASP A 109 13.90 0.09 -15.33
CA ASP A 109 14.15 0.07 -13.87
C ASP A 109 13.09 0.91 -13.10
N THR A 110 11.89 0.96 -13.68
CA THR A 110 10.69 1.58 -13.12
C THR A 110 10.16 0.66 -12.00
N PRO A 111 9.83 1.18 -10.80
CA PRO A 111 9.10 0.38 -9.81
C PRO A 111 7.86 -0.23 -10.48
N PRO A 112 7.33 -1.38 -10.01
CA PRO A 112 6.15 -1.96 -10.64
C PRO A 112 5.03 -0.92 -10.59
N ASP A 113 4.77 -0.30 -11.74
CA ASP A 113 3.72 0.70 -11.85
C ASP A 113 2.41 0.00 -11.53
N PHE A 114 1.59 0.62 -10.68
CA PHE A 114 0.24 0.15 -10.49
C PHE A 114 -0.48 0.31 -11.83
N ALA A 115 -0.62 -0.80 -12.56
CA ALA A 115 -1.30 -0.84 -13.85
C ALA A 115 -2.72 -0.26 -13.72
N TYR A 116 -3.34 -0.50 -12.56
CA TYR A 116 -4.70 -0.07 -12.23
C TYR A 116 -4.74 0.62 -10.86
N PRO A 117 -4.27 1.88 -10.74
CA PRO A 117 -4.10 2.55 -9.44
C PRO A 117 -5.40 2.72 -8.66
N PHE A 118 -6.54 2.84 -9.35
CA PHE A 118 -7.85 2.93 -8.71
C PHE A 118 -8.27 1.62 -8.03
N ASN A 119 -7.75 0.46 -8.46
CA ASN A 119 -8.06 -0.83 -7.85
C ASN A 119 -7.40 -0.93 -6.47
N ASP A 120 -6.16 -0.46 -6.35
CA ASP A 120 -5.47 -0.43 -5.06
C ASP A 120 -6.04 0.66 -4.13
N LEU A 121 -6.48 1.79 -4.69
CA LEU A 121 -7.08 2.89 -3.92
C LEU A 121 -8.47 2.57 -3.39
N ILE A 122 -9.31 1.85 -4.14
CA ILE A 122 -10.60 1.41 -3.60
C ILE A 122 -10.41 0.40 -2.46
N LEU A 123 -9.42 -0.51 -2.58
CA LEU A 123 -9.07 -1.42 -1.50
C LEU A 123 -8.60 -0.66 -0.25
N TRP A 124 -7.75 0.35 -0.43
CA TRP A 124 -7.33 1.23 0.66
C TRP A 124 -8.53 1.93 1.32
N ALA A 125 -9.42 2.52 0.53
CA ALA A 125 -10.59 3.22 1.05
C ALA A 125 -11.56 2.30 1.82
N VAL A 126 -11.76 1.07 1.32
CA VAL A 126 -12.61 0.07 1.99
C VAL A 126 -12.00 -0.40 3.29
N LEU A 127 -10.72 -0.77 3.28
CA LEU A 127 -10.01 -1.26 4.47
C LEU A 127 -9.91 -0.19 5.57
N THR A 128 -9.74 1.08 5.19
CA THR A 128 -9.71 2.23 6.12
C THR A 128 -11.11 2.79 6.47
N ARG A 129 -12.19 2.09 6.08
CA ARG A 129 -13.58 2.47 6.39
C ARG A 129 -13.97 3.88 5.89
N ARG A 130 -13.52 4.27 4.69
CA ARG A 130 -13.78 5.57 4.03
C ARG A 130 -14.77 5.41 2.84
N PRO A 131 -16.09 5.38 3.07
CA PRO A 131 -17.09 5.06 2.04
C PRO A 131 -17.15 6.06 0.88
N GLU A 132 -17.06 7.37 1.16
CA GLU A 132 -17.11 8.40 0.12
C GLU A 132 -15.90 8.32 -0.82
N MET A 133 -14.72 8.02 -0.27
CA MET A 133 -13.52 7.76 -1.06
C MET A 133 -13.68 6.49 -1.89
N ALA A 134 -14.21 5.42 -1.30
CA ALA A 134 -14.47 4.17 -2.03
C ALA A 134 -15.45 4.40 -3.21
N LYS A 135 -16.52 5.17 -2.99
CA LYS A 135 -17.48 5.56 -4.02
C LYS A 135 -16.83 6.38 -5.13
N CYS A 136 -15.96 7.33 -4.78
CA CYS A 136 -15.21 8.11 -5.78
C CYS A 136 -14.31 7.21 -6.63
N MET A 137 -13.56 6.28 -6.02
CA MET A 137 -12.68 5.36 -6.75
C MET A 137 -13.45 4.33 -7.60
N TRP A 138 -14.66 3.95 -7.17
CA TRP A 138 -15.57 3.13 -7.95
C TRP A 138 -16.06 3.84 -9.21
N LEU A 139 -16.49 5.09 -9.10
CA LEU A 139 -17.00 5.89 -10.23
C LEU A 139 -15.95 6.17 -11.31
N HIS A 140 -14.67 6.33 -10.92
CA HIS A 140 -13.58 6.72 -11.83
C HIS A 140 -12.73 5.53 -12.30
N GLY A 141 -13.10 4.30 -11.94
CA GLY A 141 -12.31 3.11 -12.22
C GLY A 141 -12.94 2.19 -13.27
N GLU A 142 -12.10 1.40 -13.95
CA GLU A 142 -12.54 0.31 -14.83
C GLU A 142 -13.17 -0.85 -14.02
N ASP A 143 -14.01 -1.69 -14.63
CA ASP A 143 -14.67 -2.83 -13.98
C ASP A 143 -15.47 -2.49 -12.71
N ALA A 144 -16.33 -1.47 -12.80
CA ALA A 144 -17.17 -0.99 -11.71
C ALA A 144 -17.95 -2.12 -10.99
N MET A 145 -18.50 -3.08 -11.74
CA MET A 145 -19.25 -4.19 -11.18
C MET A 145 -18.37 -5.15 -10.36
N ALA A 146 -17.16 -5.45 -10.84
CA ALA A 146 -16.24 -6.31 -10.09
C ALA A 146 -15.78 -5.61 -8.80
N LYS A 147 -15.50 -4.30 -8.89
CA LYS A 147 -15.11 -3.47 -7.74
C LYS A 147 -16.19 -3.40 -6.66
N SER A 148 -17.45 -3.21 -7.04
CA SER A 148 -18.54 -3.18 -6.07
C SER A 148 -18.70 -4.51 -5.34
N LEU A 149 -18.55 -5.63 -6.05
CA LEU A 149 -18.59 -6.97 -5.43
C LEU A 149 -17.43 -7.20 -4.46
N VAL A 150 -16.20 -6.80 -4.83
CA VAL A 150 -15.03 -6.90 -3.95
C VAL A 150 -15.23 -6.01 -2.71
N ALA A 151 -15.65 -4.76 -2.89
CA ALA A 151 -15.91 -3.83 -1.79
C ALA A 151 -16.98 -4.38 -0.83
N ALA A 152 -18.11 -4.85 -1.37
CA ALA A 152 -19.18 -5.44 -0.56
C ALA A 152 -18.71 -6.69 0.21
N ARG A 153 -17.90 -7.56 -0.42
CA ARG A 153 -17.35 -8.74 0.24
C ARG A 153 -16.42 -8.39 1.40
N LEU A 154 -15.59 -7.36 1.22
CA LEU A 154 -14.66 -6.86 2.23
C LEU A 154 -15.40 -6.15 3.37
N TYR A 155 -16.34 -5.24 3.07
CA TYR A 155 -17.14 -4.58 4.11
C TYR A 155 -17.91 -5.59 4.97
N LYS A 156 -18.51 -6.62 4.36
CA LYS A 156 -19.16 -7.72 5.11
C LYS A 156 -18.20 -8.49 5.99
N ALA A 157 -16.96 -8.72 5.53
CA ALA A 157 -15.94 -9.40 6.33
C ALA A 157 -15.51 -8.55 7.54
N ILE A 158 -15.27 -7.26 7.30
CA ILE A 158 -14.87 -6.31 8.35
C ILE A 158 -16.00 -6.13 9.37
N ALA A 159 -17.26 -6.05 8.93
CA ALA A 159 -18.42 -5.97 9.81
C ALA A 159 -18.53 -7.19 10.74
N ARG A 160 -18.26 -8.40 10.23
CA ARG A 160 -18.24 -9.61 11.07
C ARG A 160 -17.15 -9.57 12.14
N ILE A 161 -15.95 -9.10 11.78
CA ILE A 161 -14.86 -8.94 12.74
C ILE A 161 -15.25 -7.91 13.82
N ALA A 162 -15.87 -6.80 13.41
CA ALA A 162 -16.34 -5.77 14.34
C ALA A 162 -17.52 -6.24 15.22
N GLU A 163 -18.35 -7.17 14.77
CA GLU A 163 -19.41 -7.79 15.59
C GLU A 163 -18.88 -8.72 16.67
N GLU A 164 -17.77 -9.41 16.39
CA GLU A 164 -17.10 -10.26 17.37
C GLU A 164 -16.45 -9.43 18.51
N ASP A 165 -16.12 -8.17 18.23
CA ASP A 165 -15.73 -7.19 19.24
C ASP A 165 -16.96 -6.48 19.81
N TYR A 166 -17.39 -6.86 21.02
CA TYR A 166 -18.57 -6.31 21.69
C TYR A 166 -18.57 -4.77 21.83
N LEU A 167 -17.42 -4.11 21.65
CA LEU A 167 -17.26 -2.66 21.70
C LEU A 167 -17.51 -1.97 20.33
N GLU A 168 -17.58 -2.70 19.22
CA GLU A 168 -17.68 -2.14 17.85
C GLU A 168 -19.00 -2.47 17.11
N VAL A 169 -20.07 -2.88 17.82
CA VAL A 169 -21.34 -3.27 17.20
C VAL A 169 -21.96 -2.17 16.32
N GLU A 170 -21.89 -0.91 16.73
CA GLU A 170 -22.36 0.23 15.92
C GLU A 170 -21.54 0.43 14.63
N VAL A 171 -20.25 0.10 14.67
CA VAL A 171 -19.37 0.16 13.50
C VAL A 171 -19.76 -0.93 12.51
N ALA A 172 -20.04 -2.13 12.99
CA ALA A 172 -20.50 -3.23 12.14
C ALA A 172 -21.82 -2.89 11.42
N GLN A 173 -22.76 -2.25 12.12
CA GLN A 173 -24.02 -1.80 11.50
C GLN A 173 -23.76 -0.78 10.38
N LYS A 174 -22.93 0.25 10.61
CA LYS A 174 -22.55 1.21 9.56
C LYS A 174 -21.85 0.57 8.36
N LEU A 175 -20.99 -0.43 8.60
CA LEU A 175 -20.31 -1.16 7.52
C LEU A 175 -21.27 -1.99 6.67
N ARG A 176 -22.37 -2.49 7.25
CA ARG A 176 -23.43 -3.17 6.52
C ARG A 176 -24.20 -2.18 5.64
N GLU A 177 -24.47 -0.97 6.13
CA GLU A 177 -25.11 0.10 5.33
C GLU A 177 -24.28 0.48 4.10
N TYR A 178 -22.95 0.46 4.19
CA TYR A 178 -22.08 0.72 3.01
C TYR A 178 -22.14 -0.37 1.93
N CYS A 179 -22.74 -1.53 2.23
CA CYS A 179 -22.90 -2.63 1.28
C CYS A 179 -24.20 -2.55 0.47
N GLU A 180 -25.18 -1.76 0.92
CA GLU A 180 -26.50 -1.59 0.29
C GLU A 180 -26.48 -0.48 -0.76
#